data_AF-A0A536YJA9-F1
#
_entry.id   AF-A0A536YJA9-F1
#
_cell.length_a   1.000
_cell.length_b   1.000
_cell.length_c   1.000
_cell.angle_alpha   90.00
_cell.angle_beta   90.00
_cell.angle_gamma   90.00
#
_symmetry.space_group_name_H-M   'P 1'
#
loop_
_entity.id
_entity.type
_entity.pdbx_description
1 polymer ?
#
loop_
_entity_poly.entity_id
_entity_poly.type
_entity_poly.pdbx_seq_one_letter_code
_entity_poly.pdbx_strand_id
1 'polypeptide(L)'
;FRLLKAGEADTLEALGETLVPGARAAGISHFIDQQLSVPPEEALLEARILNVKPPYANFYRAAIGAIDRASEAREGRRFAQLNTSSQREFVDLMRQGKLDGWQGPPGPFIYFVTRSDAVDVVYGTVEGYESLGIPYMPHIAPEKRW
;
A
#
# COMPACT_ATOMS: atom_id res chain seq x y z
N PHE A 1 1.74 -14.31 6.63
CA PHE A 1 1.92 -14.02 5.20
C PHE A 1 1.75 -15.29 4.40
N ARG A 2 0.97 -15.24 3.32
CA ARG A 2 0.65 -16.35 2.41
C ARG A 2 1.37 -16.20 1.06
N LEU A 3 1.51 -14.95 0.58
CA LEU A 3 2.03 -14.65 -0.76
C LEU A 3 3.16 -13.63 -0.76
N LEU A 4 3.17 -12.68 0.17
CA LEU A 4 4.24 -11.71 0.32
C LEU A 4 5.43 -12.34 1.03
N LYS A 5 6.64 -12.03 0.55
CA LYS A 5 7.90 -12.33 1.24
C LYS A 5 8.18 -11.27 2.30
N ALA A 6 9.00 -11.60 3.30
CA ALA A 6 9.35 -10.67 4.39
C ALA A 6 9.83 -9.29 3.87
N GLY A 7 10.77 -9.28 2.93
CA GLY A 7 11.25 -8.04 2.33
C GLY A 7 10.21 -7.28 1.49
N GLU A 8 9.19 -7.94 0.96
CA GLU A 8 8.09 -7.27 0.24
C GLU A 8 7.11 -6.62 1.23
N ALA A 9 6.83 -7.30 2.35
CA ALA A 9 6.02 -6.77 3.44
C ALA A 9 6.66 -5.53 4.07
N ASP A 10 7.97 -5.55 4.33
CA ASP A 10 8.70 -4.40 4.90
C ASP A 10 8.56 -3.13 4.05
N THR A 11 8.70 -3.26 2.73
CA THR A 11 8.54 -2.14 1.79
C THR A 11 7.10 -1.64 1.77
N LEU A 12 6.10 -2.51 1.80
CA LEU A 12 4.69 -2.11 1.88
C LEU A 12 4.34 -1.42 3.20
N GLU A 13 4.87 -1.89 4.33
CA GLU A 13 4.64 -1.25 5.62
C GLU A 13 5.28 0.13 5.69
N ALA A 14 6.51 0.26 5.19
CA ALA A 14 7.19 1.56 5.11
C ALA A 14 6.44 2.52 4.18
N LEU A 15 6.00 2.03 3.02
CA LEU A 15 5.25 2.84 2.05
C LEU A 15 3.91 3.27 2.64
N GLY A 16 3.13 2.33 3.17
CA GLY A 16 1.85 2.58 3.80
C GLY A 16 1.97 3.61 4.92
N GLU A 17 2.92 3.44 5.84
CA GLU A 17 3.16 4.39 6.94
C GLU A 17 3.55 5.79 6.44
N THR A 18 4.32 5.86 5.35
CA THR A 18 4.70 7.13 4.73
C THR A 18 3.50 7.83 4.07
N LEU A 19 2.60 7.08 3.45
CA LEU A 19 1.43 7.59 2.74
C LEU A 19 0.29 7.97 3.69
N VAL A 20 0.06 7.16 4.71
CA VAL A 20 -1.00 7.28 5.69
C VAL A 20 -0.43 6.86 7.06
N PRO A 21 -0.07 7.82 7.92
CA PRO A 21 0.45 7.52 9.25
C PRO A 21 -0.49 6.58 10.03
N GLY A 22 0.08 5.54 10.63
CA GLY A 22 -0.66 4.47 11.31
C GLY A 22 -0.96 3.25 10.43
N ALA A 23 -0.76 3.30 9.11
CA ALA A 23 -1.03 2.15 8.24
C ALA A 23 -0.18 0.92 8.54
N ARG A 24 1.07 1.08 9.02
CA ARG A 24 1.86 -0.06 9.49
C ARG A 24 1.18 -0.73 10.68
N ALA A 25 0.82 0.06 11.68
CA ALA A 25 0.16 -0.44 12.90
C ALA A 25 -1.20 -1.07 12.61
N ALA A 26 -1.94 -0.52 11.63
CA ALA A 26 -3.22 -1.06 11.17
C ALA A 26 -3.06 -2.34 10.30
N GLY A 27 -1.84 -2.73 9.94
CA GLY A 27 -1.56 -4.01 9.29
C GLY A 27 -1.71 -4.02 7.78
N ILE A 28 -1.35 -2.92 7.09
CA ILE A 28 -1.47 -2.80 5.62
C ILE A 28 -0.83 -3.96 4.84
N SER A 29 0.33 -4.46 5.27
CA SER A 29 1.00 -5.61 4.62
C SER A 29 0.18 -6.89 4.78
N HIS A 30 -0.47 -7.09 5.92
CA HIS A 30 -1.33 -8.23 6.19
C HIS A 30 -2.63 -8.16 5.41
N PHE A 31 -3.26 -6.98 5.34
CA PHE A 31 -4.43 -6.74 4.48
C PHE A 31 -4.10 -7.08 3.03
N ILE A 32 -3.06 -6.48 2.45
CA ILE A 32 -2.68 -6.74 1.06
C ILE A 32 -2.38 -8.23 0.86
N ASP A 33 -1.58 -8.87 1.71
CA ASP A 33 -1.27 -10.31 1.61
C ASP A 33 -2.53 -11.19 1.63
N GLN A 34 -3.49 -10.88 2.49
CA GLN A 34 -4.76 -11.58 2.56
C GLN A 34 -5.57 -11.36 1.27
N GLN A 35 -5.75 -10.12 0.83
CA GLN A 35 -6.53 -9.80 -0.36
C GLN A 35 -5.90 -10.35 -1.65
N LEU A 36 -4.57 -10.51 -1.67
CA LEU A 36 -3.89 -11.20 -2.75
C LEU A 36 -4.16 -12.71 -2.78
N SER A 37 -4.59 -13.29 -1.65
CA SER A 37 -4.80 -14.74 -1.47
C SER A 37 -6.24 -15.22 -1.66
N VAL A 38 -7.20 -14.30 -1.78
CA VAL A 38 -8.62 -14.61 -2.07
C VAL A 38 -8.88 -14.60 -3.59
N PRO A 39 -10.02 -15.14 -4.07
CA PRO A 39 -10.41 -14.99 -5.47
C PRO A 39 -10.42 -13.52 -5.91
N PRO A 40 -9.91 -13.17 -7.11
CA PRO A 40 -9.83 -11.78 -7.55
C PRO A 40 -11.15 -11.01 -7.50
N GLU A 41 -12.27 -11.71 -7.72
CA GLU A 41 -13.63 -11.18 -7.66
C GLU A 41 -14.13 -10.85 -6.25
N GLU A 42 -13.45 -11.33 -5.21
CA GLU A 42 -13.74 -11.07 -3.80
C GLU A 42 -12.77 -10.06 -3.18
N ALA A 43 -11.64 -9.78 -3.84
CA ALA A 43 -10.61 -8.89 -3.31
C ALA A 43 -11.14 -7.45 -3.11
N LEU A 44 -10.79 -6.86 -1.97
CA LEU A 44 -11.15 -5.49 -1.58
C LEU A 44 -10.07 -4.46 -1.97
N LEU A 45 -9.18 -4.79 -2.91
CA LEU A 45 -8.06 -3.94 -3.29
C LEU A 45 -8.50 -2.83 -4.25
N GLU A 46 -7.96 -1.62 -4.09
CA GLU A 46 -8.14 -0.51 -5.03
C GLU A 46 -7.69 -0.91 -6.45
N ALA A 47 -6.68 -1.77 -6.56
CA ALA A 47 -6.25 -2.34 -7.85
C ALA A 47 -7.39 -3.03 -8.62
N ARG A 48 -8.36 -3.65 -7.92
CA ARG A 48 -9.54 -4.23 -8.55
C ARG A 48 -10.49 -3.15 -9.06
N ILE A 49 -10.77 -2.14 -8.24
CA ILE A 49 -11.68 -1.02 -8.57
C ILE A 49 -11.17 -0.29 -9.83
N LEU A 50 -9.85 -0.14 -9.96
CA LEU A 50 -9.20 0.48 -11.12
C LEU A 50 -8.94 -0.46 -12.29
N ASN A 51 -9.52 -1.65 -12.30
CA ASN A 51 -9.41 -2.64 -13.39
C ASN A 51 -7.97 -3.07 -13.72
N VAL A 52 -7.08 -3.12 -12.72
CA VAL A 52 -5.79 -3.81 -12.89
C VAL A 52 -6.09 -5.28 -13.21
N LYS A 53 -5.48 -5.82 -14.27
CA LYS A 53 -5.73 -7.21 -14.66
C LYS A 53 -5.20 -8.18 -13.58
N PRO A 54 -6.01 -9.12 -13.06
CA PRO A 54 -5.51 -10.14 -12.15
C PRO A 54 -4.52 -11.09 -12.85
N PRO A 55 -3.61 -11.75 -12.10
CA PRO A 55 -3.53 -11.76 -10.63
C PRO A 55 -2.91 -10.46 -10.08
N TYR A 56 -3.55 -9.85 -9.08
CA TYR A 56 -3.11 -8.58 -8.48
C TYR A 56 -1.71 -8.66 -7.87
N ALA A 57 -1.28 -9.85 -7.45
CA ALA A 57 0.07 -10.07 -6.93
C ALA A 57 1.16 -9.64 -7.91
N ASN A 58 0.91 -9.71 -9.23
CA ASN A 58 1.85 -9.23 -10.24
C ASN A 58 2.04 -7.71 -10.16
N PHE A 59 0.95 -6.97 -9.96
CA PHE A 59 1.00 -5.51 -9.82
C PHE A 59 1.77 -5.12 -8.56
N TYR A 60 1.43 -5.70 -7.40
CA TYR A 60 2.08 -5.36 -6.13
C TYR A 60 3.58 -5.72 -6.12
N ARG A 61 3.96 -6.89 -6.65
CA ARG A 61 5.39 -7.26 -6.75
C ARG A 61 6.14 -6.34 -7.71
N ALA A 62 5.53 -5.97 -8.84
CA ALA A 62 6.14 -5.03 -9.77
C ALA A 62 6.30 -3.63 -9.15
N ALA A 63 5.29 -3.17 -8.39
CA ALA A 63 5.32 -1.90 -7.67
C ALA A 63 6.40 -1.87 -6.59
N ILE A 64 6.44 -2.88 -5.71
CA ILE A 64 7.44 -3.03 -4.64
C ILE A 64 8.84 -3.07 -5.25
N GLY A 65 9.05 -3.87 -6.29
CA GLY A 65 10.33 -3.95 -6.98
C GLY A 65 10.75 -2.64 -7.63
N ALA A 66 9.80 -1.87 -8.19
CA ALA A 66 10.09 -0.55 -8.76
C ALA A 66 10.52 0.45 -7.69
N ILE A 67 9.83 0.46 -6.55
CA ILE A 67 10.12 1.31 -5.39
C ILE A 67 11.52 1.00 -4.85
N ASP A 68 11.82 -0.27 -4.57
CA ASP A 68 13.11 -0.66 -4.01
C ASP A 68 14.25 -0.37 -4.98
N ARG A 69 14.12 -0.70 -6.27
CA ARG A 69 15.15 -0.39 -7.26
C ARG A 69 15.41 1.12 -7.39
N ALA A 70 14.36 1.93 -7.43
CA ALA A 70 14.51 3.38 -7.52
C ALA A 70 15.14 3.97 -6.24
N SER A 71 14.78 3.44 -5.07
CA SER A 71 15.38 3.82 -3.79
C SER A 71 16.86 3.44 -3.74
N GLU A 72 17.20 2.21 -4.14
CA GLU A 72 18.59 1.73 -4.20
C GLU A 72 19.43 2.54 -5.18
N ALA A 73 18.89 2.89 -6.36
CA ALA A 73 19.59 3.71 -7.33
C ALA A 73 19.86 5.14 -6.83
N ARG A 74 18.97 5.70 -6.00
CA ARG A 74 19.07 7.07 -5.49
C ARG A 74 19.94 7.17 -4.22
N GLU A 75 19.76 6.25 -3.27
CA GLU A 75 20.32 6.36 -1.92
C GLU A 75 21.11 5.12 -1.47
N GLY A 76 21.29 4.12 -2.36
CA GLY A 76 22.05 2.91 -2.06
C GLY A 76 21.38 1.98 -1.05
N ARG A 77 20.08 2.19 -0.77
CA ARG A 77 19.30 1.46 0.23
C ARG A 77 17.91 1.15 -0.28
N ARG A 78 17.33 0.04 0.18
CA ARG A 78 15.91 -0.27 -0.07
C ARG A 78 15.02 0.73 0.63
N PHE A 79 13.80 0.91 0.12
CA PHE A 79 12.92 1.99 0.58
C PHE A 79 12.60 1.89 2.08
N ALA A 80 12.37 0.68 2.58
CA ALA A 80 12.11 0.43 4.00
C ALA A 80 13.29 0.78 4.93
N GLN A 81 14.51 0.91 4.39
CA GLN A 81 15.74 1.22 5.14
C GLN A 81 16.08 2.71 5.13
N LEU A 82 15.33 3.52 4.38
CA LEU A 82 15.45 4.96 4.38
C LEU A 82 14.92 5.53 5.70
N ASN A 83 15.43 6.70 6.09
CA ASN A 83 14.82 7.46 7.18
C ASN A 83 13.50 8.09 6.74
N THR A 84 12.69 8.56 7.69
CA THR A 84 11.35 9.10 7.40
C THR A 84 11.37 10.30 6.44
N SER A 85 12.38 11.18 6.49
CA SER A 85 12.46 12.32 5.56
C SER A 85 12.75 11.87 4.13
N SER A 86 13.68 10.93 3.94
CA SER A 86 14.01 10.35 2.63
C SER A 86 12.82 9.59 2.04
N GLN A 87 12.06 8.84 2.87
CA GLN A 87 10.84 8.16 2.42
C GLN A 87 9.79 9.14 1.90
N ARG A 88 9.56 10.26 2.61
CA ARG A 88 8.62 11.31 2.19
C ARG A 88 9.06 11.97 0.89
N GLU A 89 10.34 12.34 0.79
CA GLU A 89 10.89 12.94 -0.43
C GLU A 89 10.77 11.99 -1.63
N PHE A 90 11.10 10.72 -1.44
CA PHE A 90 10.95 9.69 -2.46
C PHE A 90 9.50 9.58 -2.93
N VAL A 91 8.54 9.50 -2.00
CA VAL A 91 7.10 9.42 -2.31
C VAL A 91 6.62 10.67 -3.04
N ASP A 92 7.10 11.86 -2.65
CA ASP A 92 6.79 13.12 -3.32
C ASP A 92 7.26 13.14 -4.77
N LEU A 93 8.44 12.60 -5.06
CA LEU A 93 8.93 12.45 -6.43
C LEU A 93 8.15 11.36 -7.19
N MET A 94 7.87 10.23 -6.55
CA MET A 94 7.13 9.11 -7.13
C MET A 94 5.73 9.54 -7.59
N ARG A 95 4.98 10.25 -6.75
CA ARG A 95 3.63 10.72 -7.09
C ARG A 95 3.61 11.78 -8.20
N GLN A 96 4.73 12.47 -8.41
CA GLN A 96 4.90 13.43 -9.51
C GLN A 96 5.46 12.80 -10.78
N GLY A 97 5.82 11.50 -10.76
CA GLY A 97 6.49 10.84 -11.88
C GLY A 97 7.89 11.39 -12.16
N LYS A 98 8.57 11.89 -11.12
CA LYS A 98 9.89 12.55 -11.21
C LYS A 98 11.06 11.69 -10.71
N LEU A 99 10.85 10.39 -10.55
CA LEU A 99 11.94 9.46 -10.26
C LEU A 99 12.58 9.02 -11.57
N ASP A 100 13.84 9.40 -11.76
CA ASP A 100 14.61 9.05 -12.95
C ASP A 100 14.82 7.53 -13.06
N GLY A 101 14.76 7.00 -14.29
CA GLY A 101 15.01 5.58 -14.54
C GLY A 101 13.95 4.63 -13.95
N TRP A 102 12.75 5.13 -13.63
CA TRP A 102 11.64 4.34 -13.09
C TRP A 102 11.29 3.12 -13.96
N GLN A 103 11.24 1.94 -13.34
CA GLN A 103 10.96 0.67 -14.02
C GLN A 103 9.87 -0.11 -13.29
N GLY A 104 8.63 0.02 -13.77
CA GLY A 104 7.45 -0.66 -13.23
C GLY A 104 6.15 0.04 -13.66
N PRO A 105 5.01 -0.30 -13.03
CA PRO A 105 3.78 0.46 -13.20
C PRO A 105 4.02 1.96 -12.89
N PRO A 106 3.26 2.90 -13.49
CA PRO A 106 3.50 4.33 -13.29
C PRO A 106 3.53 4.71 -11.79
N GLY A 107 4.57 5.41 -11.35
CA GLY A 107 4.73 5.84 -9.96
C GLY A 107 3.49 6.56 -9.37
N PRO A 108 2.87 7.51 -10.08
CA PRO A 108 1.63 8.15 -9.62
C PRO A 108 0.46 7.18 -9.46
N PHE A 109 0.39 6.12 -10.26
CA PHE A 109 -0.65 5.09 -10.16
C PHE A 109 -0.42 4.18 -8.95
N ILE A 110 0.83 3.77 -8.70
CA ILE A 110 1.19 3.03 -7.49
C ILE A 110 0.89 3.84 -6.23
N TYR A 111 1.25 5.13 -6.23
CA TYR A 111 0.90 6.07 -5.15
C TYR A 111 -0.59 6.05 -4.87
N PHE A 112 -1.42 6.22 -5.91
CA PHE A 112 -2.87 6.29 -5.76
C PHE A 112 -3.44 4.99 -5.19
N VAL A 113 -3.12 3.84 -5.81
CA VAL A 113 -3.62 2.52 -5.37
C VAL A 113 -3.24 2.25 -3.92
N THR A 114 -1.94 2.29 -3.61
CA THR A 114 -1.45 1.92 -2.27
C THR A 114 -1.88 2.89 -1.18
N ARG A 115 -2.07 4.18 -1.51
CA ARG A 115 -2.61 5.16 -0.56
C ARG A 115 -4.09 4.89 -0.28
N SER A 116 -4.90 4.55 -1.29
CA SER A 116 -6.32 4.22 -1.09
C SER A 116 -6.47 2.99 -0.20
N ASP A 117 -5.74 1.91 -0.47
CA ASP A 117 -5.77 0.72 0.38
C ASP A 117 -5.31 1.04 1.82
N ALA A 118 -4.30 1.90 1.99
CA ALA A 118 -3.86 2.34 3.31
C ALA A 118 -4.94 3.18 4.04
N VAL A 119 -5.67 4.04 3.33
CA VAL A 119 -6.81 4.78 3.90
C VAL A 119 -7.90 3.82 4.35
N ASP A 120 -8.24 2.81 3.54
CA ASP A 120 -9.27 1.83 3.89
C ASP A 120 -8.87 0.99 5.11
N VAL A 121 -7.61 0.61 5.22
CA VAL A 121 -7.09 -0.15 6.36
C VAL A 121 -7.08 0.69 7.65
N VAL A 122 -6.67 1.96 7.58
CA VAL A 122 -6.56 2.83 8.76
C VAL A 122 -7.92 3.39 9.19
N TYR A 123 -8.74 3.83 8.24
CA TYR A 123 -9.95 4.60 8.52
C TYR A 123 -11.24 3.92 8.06
N GLY A 124 -11.19 2.88 7.23
CA GLY A 124 -12.38 2.15 6.76
C GLY A 124 -12.99 1.19 7.78
N THR A 125 -12.35 1.01 8.94
CA THR A 125 -12.79 0.12 10.02
C THR A 125 -13.61 0.87 11.07
N VAL A 126 -14.39 0.12 11.88
CA VAL A 126 -15.12 0.69 13.03
C VAL A 126 -14.15 1.44 13.94
N GLU A 127 -13.03 0.80 14.26
CA GLU A 127 -11.99 1.34 15.14
C GLU A 127 -11.29 2.56 14.50
N GLY A 128 -11.13 2.55 13.17
CA GLY A 128 -10.61 3.68 12.40
C GLY A 128 -11.49 4.92 12.53
N TYR A 129 -12.81 4.77 12.39
CA TYR A 129 -13.78 5.86 12.60
C TYR A 129 -13.77 6.36 14.04
N GLU A 130 -13.73 5.46 15.02
CA GLU A 130 -13.62 5.82 16.43
C GLU A 130 -12.36 6.68 16.71
N SER A 131 -11.22 6.33 16.11
CA SER A 131 -9.97 7.10 16.27
C SER A 131 -10.04 8.54 15.73
N LEU A 132 -10.92 8.78 14.75
CA LEU A 132 -11.19 10.12 14.20
C LEU A 132 -12.19 10.92 15.05
N GLY A 133 -12.80 10.31 16.06
CA GLY A 133 -13.92 10.90 16.81
C GLY A 133 -15.19 11.03 15.96
N ILE A 134 -15.31 10.24 14.89
CA ILE A 134 -16.45 10.25 13.98
C ILE A 134 -17.29 8.99 14.25
N PRO A 135 -18.62 9.12 14.45
CA PRO A 135 -19.47 7.94 14.61
C PRO A 135 -19.40 7.03 13.38
N TYR A 136 -19.11 5.75 13.60
CA TYR A 136 -19.28 4.74 12.56
C TYR A 136 -20.80 4.54 12.33
N MET A 137 -21.31 5.00 11.18
CA MET A 137 -22.74 4.97 10.85
C MET A 137 -23.05 3.97 9.72
N PRO A 138 -22.87 2.65 9.96
CA PRO A 138 -23.11 1.66 8.93
C PRO A 138 -24.62 1.56 8.65
N HIS A 139 -25.00 1.50 7.38
CA HIS A 139 -26.35 1.06 7.01
C HIS A 139 -26.53 -0.44 7.28
N ILE A 140 -25.45 -1.22 7.10
CA ILE A 140 -25.34 -2.64 7.45
C ILE A 140 -23.98 -2.83 8.11
N ALA A 141 -23.97 -3.38 9.33
CA ALA A 141 -22.72 -3.59 10.06
C ALA A 141 -21.90 -4.73 9.43
N PRO A 142 -20.56 -4.60 9.35
CA PRO A 142 -19.71 -5.68 8.88
C PRO A 142 -19.71 -6.84 9.88
N GLU A 143 -19.87 -8.06 9.39
CA GLU A 143 -19.84 -9.27 10.24
C GLU A 143 -18.42 -9.69 10.63
N LYS A 144 -17.42 -9.29 9.83
CA LYS A 144 -16.01 -9.62 10.02
C LYS A 144 -15.17 -8.37 9.76
N ARG A 145 -14.02 -8.31 10.42
CA ARG A 145 -12.92 -7.47 9.90
C ARG A 145 -12.49 -8.03 8.54
N TRP A 146 -11.99 -7.14 7.67
CA TRP A 146 -11.53 -7.46 6.32
C TRP A 146 -10.70 -8.74 6.25
#